data_AF-A0A2R6NLE4-F1
#
_entry.id   AF-A0A2R6NLE4-F1
#
_cell.length_a   1.000
_cell.length_b   1.000
_cell.length_c   1.000
_cell.angle_alpha   90.00
_cell.angle_beta   90.00
_cell.angle_gamma   90.00
#
_symmetry.space_group_name_H-M   'P 1'
#
loop_
_entity.id
_entity.type
_entity.pdbx_description
1 polymer ?
#
loop_
_entity_poly.entity_id
_entity_poly.type
_entity_poly.pdbx_seq_one_letter_code
_entity_poly.pdbx_strand_id
1 'polypeptide(L)' 'MSETKYYHHGRFTMEGGTLPDAVTAYRTYGDPANPCIVFPTCYGGRLDIVIAVEHCE' A
#
# COMPACT_ATOMS: atom_id res chain seq x y z
N MET A 1 -13.60 10.70 -0.06
CA MET A 1 -12.86 9.47 0.24
C MET A 1 -11.70 9.38 -0.73
N SER A 2 -10.48 9.08 -0.28
CA SER A 2 -9.32 8.97 -1.16
C SER A 2 -9.43 7.74 -2.06
N GLU A 3 -8.94 7.88 -3.29
CA GLU A 3 -8.96 6.84 -4.32
C GLU A 3 -8.00 5.69 -3.96
N THR A 4 -8.46 4.45 -4.13
CA THR A 4 -7.60 3.27 -3.99
C THR A 4 -6.69 3.17 -5.21
N LYS A 5 -5.39 3.15 -4.96
CA LYS A 5 -4.35 2.98 -5.99
C LYS A 5 -3.74 1.59 -5.90
N TYR A 6 -3.16 1.13 -7.00
CA TYR A 6 -2.52 -0.18 -7.11
C TYR A 6 -1.10 -0.01 -7.64
N TYR A 7 -0.13 -0.54 -6.91
CA TYR A 7 1.25 -0.65 -7.37
C TYR A 7 1.52 -2.07 -7.83
N HIS A 8 1.92 -2.23 -9.09
CA HIS A 8 2.24 -3.51 -9.70
C HIS A 8 3.74 -3.75 -9.59
N HIS A 9 4.12 -4.68 -8.72
CA HIS A 9 5.51 -5.14 -8.58
C HIS A 9 5.90 -6.07 -9.73
N GLY A 10 4.91 -6.65 -10.43
CA GLY A 10 5.13 -7.67 -11.44
C GLY A 10 5.62 -8.97 -10.80
N ARG A 11 6.63 -9.61 -11.40
CA ARG A 11 7.18 -10.84 -10.86
C ARG A 11 7.98 -10.55 -9.59
N PHE A 12 7.47 -10.97 -8.44
CA PHE A 12 8.04 -10.69 -7.13
C PHE A 12 8.56 -11.95 -6.46
N THR A 13 9.86 -11.97 -6.15
CA THR A 13 10.52 -13.12 -5.50
C THR A 13 10.56 -12.89 -4.00
N MET A 14 10.17 -13.92 -3.25
CA MET A 14 10.12 -13.91 -1.79
C MET A 14 10.66 -15.23 -1.25
N GLU A 15 10.85 -15.30 0.07
CA GLU A 15 11.17 -16.58 0.70
C GLU A 15 10.04 -17.58 0.40
N GLY A 16 10.41 -18.75 -0.13
CA GLY A 16 9.44 -19.80 -0.49
C GLY A 16 8.88 -19.74 -1.92
N GLY A 17 9.27 -18.77 -2.75
CA GLY A 17 8.96 -18.81 -4.18
C GLY A 17 8.81 -17.45 -4.86
N THR A 18 8.08 -17.44 -5.99
CA THR A 18 7.89 -16.24 -6.81
C THR A 18 6.41 -16.05 -7.12
N LEU A 19 5.89 -14.86 -6.81
CA LEU A 19 4.58 -14.42 -7.25
C LEU A 19 4.69 -13.90 -8.69
N PRO A 20 3.85 -14.40 -9.63
CA PRO A 20 3.96 -14.03 -11.04
C PRO A 20 3.52 -12.60 -11.34
N ASP A 21 2.56 -12.07 -10.58
CA ASP A 21 2.12 -10.66 -10.64
C ASP A 21 1.67 -10.20 -9.23
N ALA A 22 2.60 -9.62 -8.47
CA ALA A 22 2.31 -9.10 -7.15
C ALA A 22 1.80 -7.65 -7.25
N VAL A 23 0.72 -7.38 -6.52
CA VAL A 23 0.05 -6.07 -6.51
C VAL A 23 -0.16 -5.62 -5.07
N THR A 24 0.19 -4.37 -4.77
CA THR A 24 -0.12 -3.73 -3.48
C THR A 24 -1.16 -2.65 -3.70
N ALA A 25 -2.30 -2.79 -3.02
CA ALA A 25 -3.28 -1.71 -2.93
C ALA A 25 -2.89 -0.75 -1.81
N TYR A 26 -3.07 0.55 -2.03
CA TYR A 26 -2.78 1.59 -1.04
C TYR A 26 -3.64 2.83 -1.24
N ARG A 27 -3.63 3.74 -0.26
CA ARG A 27 -4.27 5.05 -0.36
C ARG A 27 -3.34 6.11 0.22
N THR A 28 -3.30 7.27 -0.43
CA THR A 28 -2.51 8.42 0.01
C THR A 28 -3.41 9.48 0.62
N TYR A 29 -2.94 10.16 1.66
CA TYR A 29 -3.68 11.20 2.36
C TYR A 29 -2.75 12.35 2.69
N GLY A 30 -3.22 13.59 2.48
CA GLY A 30 -2.41 14.79 2.65
C GLY A 30 -1.82 15.29 1.33
N ASP A 31 -0.75 16.06 1.40
CA ASP A 31 -0.07 16.69 0.26
C ASP A 31 1.21 15.90 -0.10
N PRO A 32 1.31 15.30 -1.30
CA PRO A 32 2.47 14.51 -1.71
C PRO A 32 3.81 15.27 -1.74
N ALA A 33 3.81 16.61 -1.65
CA ALA A 33 5.04 17.40 -1.52
C ALA A 33 5.73 17.21 -0.17
N ASN A 34 5.02 16.69 0.82
CA ASN A 34 5.50 16.53 2.18
C ASN A 34 6.10 15.14 2.46
N PRO A 35 6.87 14.96 3.55
CA PRO A 35 7.52 13.69 3.87
C PRO A 35 6.50 12.56 4.08
N CYS A 36 6.72 11.42 3.41
CA CYS A 36 5.83 10.26 3.48
C CYS A 36 6.05 9.43 4.76
N ILE A 37 4.95 9.09 5.44
CA ILE A 37 4.88 8.13 6.54
C ILE A 37 4.08 6.92 6.09
N VAL A 38 4.66 5.72 6.18
CA VAL A 38 3.99 4.47 5.82
C VAL A 38 3.33 3.85 7.05
N PHE A 39 2.01 3.65 7.00
CA PHE A 39 1.25 2.96 8.03
C PHE A 39 0.85 1.56 7.56
N PRO A 40 1.50 0.48 8.04
CA PRO A 40 1.06 -0.87 7.71
C PRO A 40 -0.24 -1.23 8.44
N THR A 41 -1.07 -2.05 7.81
CA THR A 41 -2.27 -2.60 8.45
C THR A 41 -1.93 -3.85 9.27
N CYS A 42 -2.70 -4.10 10.32
CA CYS A 42 -2.63 -5.36 11.07
C CYS A 42 -3.29 -6.51 10.31
N TYR A 43 -3.08 -7.74 10.78
CA TYR A 43 -3.78 -8.92 10.27
C TYR A 43 -5.31 -8.72 10.33
N GLY A 44 -5.99 -8.90 9.20
CA GLY A 44 -7.43 -8.65 9.04
C GLY A 44 -7.81 -7.19 8.73
N GLY A 45 -6.85 -6.26 8.80
CA GLY A 45 -7.03 -4.88 8.35
C GLY A 45 -7.19 -4.83 6.82
N ARG A 46 -8.10 -3.98 6.36
CA ARG A 46 -8.41 -3.81 4.93
C ARG A 46 -8.51 -2.34 4.60
N LEU A 47 -8.22 -1.92 3.38
CA LEU A 47 -8.29 -0.51 2.97
C LEU A 47 -9.68 0.13 3.14
N ASP A 48 -10.75 -0.67 3.26
CA ASP A 48 -12.09 -0.20 3.62
C ASP A 48 -12.29 0.06 5.13
N ILE A 49 -11.39 -0.44 6.00
CA ILE A 49 -11.47 -0.37 7.48
C ILE A 49 -10.22 0.29 8.11
N VAL A 50 -9.01 -0.09 7.70
CA VAL A 50 -7.69 0.34 8.21
C VAL A 50 -6.74 0.53 7.03
N ILE A 51 -6.11 1.69 6.95
CA ILE A 51 -5.50 2.16 5.73
C ILE A 51 -3.98 1.86 5.71
N ALA A 52 -3.47 1.34 4.58
CA ALA A 52 -2.08 1.52 4.21
C ALA A 52 -1.89 2.98 3.76
N VAL A 53 -1.63 3.87 4.72
CA VAL A 53 -1.48 5.31 4.48
C VAL A 53 -0.02 5.57 4.14
N GLU A 54 0.24 6.17 2.98
CA GLU A 54 1.37 7.09 2.83
C GLU A 54 0.85 8.48 3.24
N HIS A 55 1.22 8.95 4.44
CA HIS A 55 0.83 10.26 4.94
C HIS A 55 1.95 11.21 4.59
N CYS A 56 1.69 12.12 3.66
CA CYS A 56 2.59 13.24 3.43
C CYS A 56 1.97 14.44 4.17
N GLU A 57 2.54 14.79 5.33
CA GLU A 57 2.05 15.88 6.22
C GLU A 57 2.36 17.27 5.69
#